data_AF-A0A087UNC6-F1
#
_entry.id   AF-A0A087UNC6-F1
#
_cell.length_a   1.000
_cell.length_b   1.000
_cell.length_c   1.000
_cell.angle_alpha   90.00
_cell.angle_beta   90.00
_cell.angle_gamma   90.00
#
_symmetry.space_group_name_H-M   'P 1'
#
loop_
_entity.id
_entity.type
_entity.pdbx_description
1 polymer ?
#
loop_
_entity_poly.entity_id
_entity_poly.type
_entity_poly.pdbx_seq_one_letter_code
_entity_poly.pdbx_strand_id
1 'polypeptide(L)'
;MFSGDNDTDVFKKYGEKSTWLPTSWLYEQDKAIGLPAFSEYCVGLYTRDSYVLSLEVRTINYWRFLQTVIGILLFLSAPSLSRNPFFHYTSGVSFGVLSSLLILFYVVSRFIPK
;
A
#
# COMPACT_ATOMS: atom_id res chain seq x y z
N MET A 1 -0.88 -18.99 1.32
CA MET A 1 -1.21 -19.26 -0.10
C MET A 1 0.03 -18.97 -0.94
N PHE A 2 0.26 -19.72 -2.01
CA PHE A 2 1.38 -19.48 -2.93
C PHE A 2 0.82 -19.25 -4.33
N SER A 3 1.27 -18.19 -4.99
CA SER A 3 0.88 -17.87 -6.36
C SER A 3 2.09 -18.03 -7.30
N GLY A 4 1.85 -18.61 -8.47
CA GLY A 4 2.84 -18.83 -9.52
C GLY A 4 2.15 -19.08 -10.86
N ASP A 5 2.81 -18.71 -11.95
CA ASP A 5 2.29 -18.88 -13.32
C ASP A 5 2.21 -20.35 -13.76
N ASN A 6 2.97 -21.24 -13.10
CA ASN A 6 3.04 -22.65 -13.43
C ASN A 6 3.05 -23.54 -12.17
N ASP A 7 2.49 -24.74 -12.25
CA ASP A 7 2.37 -25.69 -11.12
C ASP A 7 3.76 -26.04 -10.53
N THR A 8 4.76 -26.17 -11.40
CA THR A 8 6.15 -26.42 -11.03
C THR A 8 6.76 -25.31 -10.18
N ASP A 9 6.36 -24.06 -10.38
CA ASP A 9 6.89 -22.91 -9.64
C ASP A 9 6.25 -22.79 -8.26
N VAL A 10 4.98 -23.14 -8.15
CA VAL A 10 4.26 -23.21 -6.87
C VAL A 10 4.85 -24.32 -6.00
N PHE A 11 5.13 -25.50 -6.59
CA PHE A 11 5.74 -26.62 -5.87
C PHE A 11 7.18 -26.32 -5.40
N LYS A 12 7.96 -25.61 -6.21
CA LYS A 12 9.32 -25.19 -5.83
C LYS A 12 9.33 -24.20 -4.65
N LYS A 13 8.45 -23.19 -4.68
CA LYS A 13 8.27 -22.23 -3.57
C LYS A 13 7.77 -22.90 -2.28
N TYR A 14 6.99 -23.99 -2.41
CA TYR A 14 6.56 -24.80 -1.27
C TYR A 14 7.72 -25.61 -0.66
N GLY A 15 8.52 -26.27 -1.49
CA GLY A 15 9.66 -27.10 -1.04
C GLY A 15 10.82 -26.32 -0.42
N GLU A 16 11.02 -25.05 -0.81
CA GLU A 16 12.12 -24.22 -0.31
C GLU A 16 11.87 -23.66 1.10
N LYS A 17 10.61 -23.66 1.57
CA LYS A 17 10.22 -23.10 2.87
C LYS A 17 10.67 -23.94 4.08
N SER A 18 11.20 -25.15 3.88
CA SER A 18 11.72 -25.98 4.98
C SER A 18 13.19 -25.73 5.33
N THR A 19 13.89 -24.82 4.64
CA THR A 19 15.34 -24.67 4.80
C THR A 19 15.77 -23.32 5.42
N TRP A 20 15.46 -23.14 6.71
CA TRP A 20 16.36 -22.50 7.70
C TRP A 20 16.44 -20.96 7.81
N LEU A 21 15.45 -20.18 7.36
CA LEU A 21 15.48 -18.72 7.53
C LEU A 21 14.54 -18.21 8.65
N PRO A 22 15.04 -17.48 9.67
CA PRO A 22 14.24 -16.95 10.79
C PRO A 22 13.43 -15.69 10.45
N THR A 23 13.20 -15.39 9.17
CA THR A 23 12.51 -14.17 8.70
C THR A 23 10.97 -14.27 8.74
N SER A 24 10.41 -15.24 9.46
CA SER A 24 8.97 -15.51 9.54
C SER A 24 8.14 -14.39 10.17
N TRP A 25 8.74 -13.50 10.98
CA TRP A 25 8.07 -12.31 11.52
C TRP A 25 7.70 -11.31 10.41
N LEU A 26 8.62 -11.05 9.47
CA LEU A 26 8.48 -9.98 8.47
C LEU A 26 7.59 -10.36 7.29
N TYR A 27 7.13 -11.61 7.26
CA TYR A 27 6.30 -12.14 6.19
C TYR A 27 4.84 -12.07 6.60
N GLU A 28 4.26 -10.88 6.48
CA GLU A 28 2.81 -10.69 6.46
C GLU A 28 2.26 -11.58 5.34
N GLN A 29 1.58 -12.68 5.72
CA GLN A 29 0.96 -13.53 4.71
C GLN A 29 -0.31 -12.84 4.22
N ASP A 30 -0.17 -12.17 3.07
CA ASP A 30 -1.31 -11.57 2.37
C ASP A 30 -2.40 -12.62 2.17
N LYS A 31 -3.54 -12.38 2.82
CA LYS A 31 -4.73 -13.25 2.77
C LYS A 31 -5.53 -13.07 1.48
N ALA A 32 -5.16 -12.11 0.65
CA ALA A 32 -5.86 -11.75 -0.58
C ALA A 32 -4.89 -11.71 -1.76
N ILE A 33 -5.20 -12.46 -2.82
CA ILE A 33 -4.45 -12.46 -4.08
C ILE A 33 -5.27 -11.68 -5.09
N GLY A 34 -4.68 -10.64 -5.69
CA GLY A 34 -5.29 -9.91 -6.80
C GLY A 34 -5.28 -10.77 -8.06
N LEU A 35 -6.46 -11.05 -8.59
CA LEU A 35 -6.64 -11.87 -9.78
C LEU A 35 -6.65 -10.96 -11.01
N PRO A 36 -5.77 -11.17 -12.01
CA PRO A 36 -5.82 -10.39 -13.23
C PRO A 36 -7.12 -10.70 -14.00
N ALA A 37 -7.84 -9.66 -14.42
CA ALA A 37 -9.16 -9.81 -15.05
C ALA A 37 -9.12 -10.38 -16.48
N PHE A 38 -7.95 -10.41 -17.12
CA PHE A 38 -7.79 -10.71 -18.55
C PHE A 38 -6.76 -11.79 -18.87
N SER A 39 -6.15 -12.44 -17.86
CA SER A 39 -5.20 -13.54 -18.08
C SER A 39 -5.60 -14.76 -17.25
N GLU A 40 -5.45 -15.95 -17.85
CA GLU A 40 -5.60 -17.21 -17.13
C GLU A 40 -4.57 -17.28 -16.01
N TYR A 41 -5.00 -17.58 -14.79
CA TYR A 41 -4.13 -17.68 -13.62
C TYR A 41 -4.52 -18.93 -12.83
N CYS A 42 -3.54 -19.65 -12.27
CA CYS A 42 -3.76 -20.84 -11.46
C CYS A 42 -3.40 -20.57 -9.99
N VAL A 43 -4.26 -20.96 -9.05
CA VAL A 43 -4.01 -20.81 -7.60
C VAL A 43 -4.15 -22.16 -6.92
N GLY A 44 -3.03 -22.66 -6.38
CA GLY A 44 -2.98 -23.88 -5.58
C GLY A 44 -3.32 -23.61 -4.11
N LEU A 45 -4.30 -24.33 -3.57
CA LEU A 45 -4.73 -24.27 -2.17
C LEU A 45 -4.45 -25.61 -1.50
N TYR A 46 -3.53 -25.63 -0.52
CA TYR A 46 -3.30 -26.79 0.32
C TYR A 46 -3.59 -26.42 1.78
N THR A 47 -4.68 -26.98 2.32
CA THR A 47 -5.15 -26.74 3.69
C THR A 47 -5.66 -28.05 4.28
N ARG A 48 -5.43 -28.27 5.58
CA ARG A 48 -5.89 -29.45 6.33
C ARG A 48 -7.26 -29.27 7.02
N ASP A 49 -7.74 -28.03 7.17
CA ASP A 49 -8.97 -27.65 7.89
C ASP A 49 -10.07 -27.11 6.95
N SER A 50 -11.31 -26.98 7.43
CA SER A 50 -12.42 -26.41 6.64
C SER A 50 -12.24 -24.91 6.37
N TYR A 51 -12.31 -24.49 5.11
CA TYR A 51 -12.17 -23.08 4.69
C TYR A 51 -13.28 -22.65 3.70
N VAL A 52 -13.62 -21.36 3.69
CA VAL A 52 -14.59 -20.75 2.77
C VAL A 52 -13.84 -19.78 1.85
N LEU A 53 -14.03 -19.94 0.54
CA LEU A 53 -13.48 -19.05 -0.48
C LEU A 53 -14.52 -17.99 -0.83
N SER A 54 -14.20 -16.71 -0.57
CA SER A 54 -15.01 -15.58 -0.99
C SER A 54 -14.29 -14.81 -2.08
N LEU A 55 -14.90 -14.72 -3.27
CA LEU A 55 -14.40 -13.93 -4.39
C LEU A 55 -14.95 -12.51 -4.26
N GLU A 56 -14.11 -11.59 -3.79
CA GLU A 56 -14.46 -10.17 -3.70
C GLU A 56 -13.99 -9.44 -4.96
N VAL A 57 -14.95 -9.07 -5.82
CA VAL A 57 -14.67 -8.25 -7.00
C VAL A 57 -14.41 -6.83 -6.53
N ARG A 58 -13.13 -6.42 -6.57
CA ARG A 58 -12.75 -5.06 -6.16
C ARG A 58 -13.21 -4.06 -7.22
N THR A 59 -14.32 -3.38 -6.93
CA THR A 59 -14.85 -2.31 -7.80
C THR A 59 -13.92 -1.10 -7.84
N ILE A 60 -14.09 -0.26 -8.86
CA ILE A 60 -13.33 0.97 -9.10
C ILE A 60 -13.15 1.74 -7.78
N ASN A 61 -11.89 2.05 -7.47
CA ASN A 61 -11.56 2.76 -6.24
C ASN A 61 -11.93 4.24 -6.39
N TYR A 62 -13.12 4.61 -5.90
CA TYR A 62 -13.62 5.98 -5.86
C TYR A 62 -12.64 6.97 -5.21
N TRP A 63 -11.81 6.51 -4.27
CA TRP A 63 -10.79 7.34 -3.64
C TRP A 63 -9.73 7.82 -4.65
N ARG A 64 -9.26 6.92 -5.53
CA ARG A 64 -8.28 7.27 -6.56
C ARG A 64 -8.86 8.22 -7.60
N PHE A 65 -10.13 8.01 -7.95
CA PHE A 65 -10.84 8.95 -8.82
C PHE A 65 -10.95 10.34 -8.17
N LEU A 66 -11.37 10.40 -6.90
CA LEU A 66 -11.48 11.64 -6.15
C LEU A 66 -10.13 12.36 -6.04
N GLN A 67 -9.04 11.65 -5.74
CA GLN A 67 -7.69 12.21 -5.72
C GLN A 67 -7.30 12.83 -7.06
N THR A 68 -7.67 12.19 -8.17
CA THR A 68 -7.39 12.68 -9.52
C THR A 68 -8.17 13.97 -9.80
N VAL A 69 -9.45 14.01 -9.44
CA VAL A 69 -10.30 15.21 -9.59
C VAL A 69 -9.76 16.38 -8.76
N ILE A 70 -9.38 16.12 -7.49
CA ILE A 70 -8.79 17.14 -6.61
C ILE A 70 -7.49 17.69 -7.23
N GLY A 71 -6.62 16.82 -7.75
CA GLY A 71 -5.38 17.24 -8.41
C GLY A 71 -5.63 18.14 -9.62
N ILE A 72 -6.62 17.81 -10.46
CA ILE A 72 -6.99 18.63 -11.63
C ILE A 72 -7.55 19.99 -11.18
N LEU A 73 -8.45 20.01 -10.19
CA LEU A 73 -9.00 21.25 -9.66
C LEU A 73 -7.91 22.15 -9.07
N LEU A 74 -6.95 21.57 -8.34
CA LEU A 74 -5.79 22.29 -7.82
C LEU A 74 -4.93 22.85 -8.95
N PHE A 75 -4.68 22.08 -10.01
CA PHE A 75 -3.89 22.53 -11.15
C PHE A 75 -4.56 23.71 -11.89
N LEU A 76 -5.87 23.62 -12.14
CA LEU A 76 -6.62 24.71 -12.78
C LEU A 76 -6.73 25.95 -11.89
N SER A 77 -6.83 25.75 -10.57
CA SER A 77 -6.90 26.83 -9.59
C SER A 77 -5.53 27.42 -9.25
N ALA A 78 -4.42 26.78 -9.66
CA ALA A 78 -3.06 27.22 -9.38
C ALA A 78 -2.78 28.70 -9.72
N PRO A 79 -3.16 29.25 -10.90
CA PRO A 79 -2.97 30.67 -11.20
C PRO A 79 -3.82 31.61 -10.32
N SER A 80 -4.99 31.16 -9.84
CA SER A 80 -5.84 31.94 -8.93
C SER A 80 -5.35 31.85 -7.48
N LEU A 81 -4.85 30.68 -7.07
CA LEU A 81 -4.27 30.42 -5.76
C LEU A 81 -2.92 31.14 -5.61
N SER A 82 -2.11 31.19 -6.67
CA SER A 82 -0.82 31.87 -6.60
C SER A 82 -0.94 33.40 -6.56
N ARG A 83 -1.99 33.95 -7.17
CA ARG A 83 -2.24 35.39 -7.05
C ARG A 83 -2.85 35.78 -5.71
N ASN A 84 -3.39 34.81 -4.96
CA ASN A 84 -3.95 35.05 -3.64
C ASN A 84 -2.85 34.94 -2.57
N PRO A 85 -2.44 36.04 -1.93
CA PRO A 85 -1.35 36.02 -0.94
C PRO A 85 -1.64 35.08 0.21
N PHE A 86 -2.91 34.92 0.60
CA PHE A 86 -3.32 34.03 1.68
C PHE A 86 -2.86 32.58 1.44
N PHE A 87 -3.05 32.05 0.22
CA PHE A 87 -2.75 30.65 -0.06
C PHE A 87 -1.23 30.37 -0.08
N HIS A 88 -0.45 31.30 -0.63
CA HIS A 88 1.02 31.20 -0.61
C HIS A 88 1.58 31.19 0.81
N TYR A 89 1.13 32.12 1.66
CA TYR A 89 1.57 32.15 3.05
C TYR A 89 1.08 30.91 3.81
N THR A 90 -0.17 30.47 3.65
CA THR A 90 -0.67 29.28 4.36
C THR A 90 -0.01 27.98 3.90
N SER A 91 0.32 27.85 2.61
CA SER A 91 0.99 26.65 2.10
C SER A 91 2.42 26.57 2.61
N GLY A 92 3.17 27.68 2.58
CA GLY A 92 4.53 27.71 3.12
C GLY A 92 4.56 27.52 4.63
N VAL A 93 3.65 28.21 5.36
CA VAL A 93 3.53 28.10 6.81
C VAL A 93 3.12 26.69 7.24
N SER A 94 2.13 26.08 6.59
CA SER A 94 1.72 24.71 6.93
C SER A 94 2.83 23.69 6.68
N PHE A 95 3.56 23.80 5.56
CA PHE A 95 4.70 22.92 5.29
C PHE A 95 5.85 23.13 6.28
N GLY A 96 6.11 24.38 6.67
CA GLY A 96 7.09 24.72 7.70
C GLY A 96 6.71 24.18 9.09
N VAL A 97 5.44 24.31 9.48
CA VAL A 97 4.92 23.78 10.74
C VAL A 97 4.99 22.25 10.74
N LEU A 98 4.59 21.58 9.66
CA LEU A 98 4.70 20.12 9.52
C LEU A 98 6.15 19.67 9.60
N SER A 99 7.07 20.35 8.90
CA SER A 99 8.50 20.05 8.94
C SER A 99 9.07 20.21 10.36
N SER A 100 8.71 21.30 11.06
CA SER A 100 9.11 21.53 12.44
C SER A 100 8.59 20.45 13.40
N LEU A 101 7.32 20.04 13.25
CA LEU A 101 6.72 18.97 14.03
C LEU A 101 7.40 17.61 13.77
N LEU A 102 7.73 17.30 12.51
CA LEU A 102 8.44 16.08 12.16
C LEU A 102 9.84 16.02 12.79
N ILE A 103 10.57 17.14 12.76
CA ILE A 103 11.88 17.24 13.42
C ILE A 103 11.72 17.04 14.92
N LEU A 104 10.72 17.66 15.55
CA LEU A 104 10.46 17.53 16.97
C LEU A 104 10.13 16.08 17.34
N PHE A 105 9.23 15.41 16.62
CA PHE A 105 8.92 14.00 16.85
C PHE A 105 10.12 13.09 16.64
N TYR A 106 10.93 13.35 15.62
CA TYR A 106 12.16 12.59 15.40
C TYR A 106 13.12 12.73 16.58
N VAL A 107 13.35 13.95 17.06
CA VAL A 107 14.20 14.23 18.22
C VAL A 107 13.66 13.55 19.46
N VAL A 108 12.37 13.70 19.77
CA VAL A 108 11.72 13.04 20.92
C VAL A 108 11.84 11.52 20.82
N SER A 109 11.58 10.93 19.65
CA SER A 109 11.70 9.49 19.43
C SER A 109 13.12 8.95 19.65
N ARG A 110 14.13 9.81 19.50
CA ARG A 110 15.54 9.46 19.73
C ARG A 110 15.97 9.63 21.19
N PHE A 111 15.31 10.51 21.94
CA PHE A 111 15.59 10.77 23.35
C PHE A 111 14.76 9.92 24.30
N ILE A 112 13.67 9.31 23.85
CA ILE A 112 12.99 8.25 24.60
C ILE A 112 13.88 6.99 24.49
N PRO A 113 14.58 6.58 25.56
CA PRO A 113 15.23 5.27 25.58
C PRO A 113 14.12 4.22 25.43
N LYS A 114 14.39 3.19 24.63
CA LYS A 114 13.46 2.08 24.41
C LYS A 114 12.96 1.49 25.73
#